data_AF-A0A8J4T0M7-F1
#
_entry.id   AF-A0A8J4T0M7-F1
#
_cell.length_a   1.000
_cell.length_b   1.000
_cell.length_c   1.000
_cell.angle_alpha   90.00
_cell.angle_beta   90.00
_cell.angle_gamma   90.00
#
_symmetry.space_group_name_H-M   'P 1'
#
loop_
_entity.id
_entity.type
_entity.pdbx_description
1 polymer ?
#
loop_
_entity_poly.entity_id
_entity_poly.type
_entity_poly.pdbx_seq_one_letter_code
_entity_poly.pdbx_strand_id
1 'polypeptide(L)'
;MKYGDMSMGTLTLDKFQAHGMKESMQISHKMHSKIADRKPSSRAHPTGLMRSVMGPTTEDEHESAKRRLHRAIQMGTIVEQTFDDIITEVEKRYKPSCNQMDKLEQLKCFEAVFEVF
;
A
#
# COMPACT_ATOMS: atom_id res chain seq x y z
N MET A 1 15.03 -5.30 0.67
CA MET A 1 15.40 -6.55 -0.01
C MET A 1 16.19 -6.23 -1.26
N LYS A 2 17.13 -7.08 -1.65
CA LYS A 2 17.89 -6.95 -2.91
C LYS A 2 17.74 -8.27 -3.67
N TYR A 3 17.56 -8.19 -4.98
CA TYR A 3 17.29 -9.34 -5.85
C TYR A 3 18.08 -9.19 -7.15
N GLY A 4 18.31 -10.30 -7.85
CA GLY A 4 19.09 -10.32 -9.09
C GLY A 4 20.60 -10.21 -8.84
N ASP A 5 21.32 -9.75 -9.85
CA ASP A 5 22.77 -9.58 -9.78
C ASP A 5 23.16 -8.38 -8.89
N MET A 6 23.80 -8.68 -7.77
CA MET A 6 24.23 -7.65 -6.80
C MET A 6 25.31 -6.73 -7.35
N SER A 7 26.07 -7.15 -8.37
CA SER A 7 27.08 -6.31 -9.03
C SER A 7 26.45 -5.08 -9.69
N MET A 8 25.19 -5.18 -10.11
CA MET A 8 24.43 -4.03 -10.63
C MET A 8 24.26 -2.93 -9.58
N GLY A 9 24.21 -3.30 -8.30
CA GLY A 9 24.07 -2.35 -7.18
C GLY A 9 25.34 -1.55 -6.87
N THR A 10 26.50 -1.89 -7.45
CA THR A 10 27.74 -1.12 -7.28
C THR A 10 27.92 -0.05 -8.34
N LEU A 11 27.08 -0.05 -9.38
CA LEU A 11 27.08 0.96 -10.42
C LEU A 11 26.57 2.29 -9.87
N THR A 12 27.12 3.39 -10.38
CA THR A 12 26.73 4.74 -10.00
C THR A 12 25.31 5.06 -10.48
N LEU A 13 24.56 5.84 -9.69
CA LEU A 13 23.13 6.11 -9.92
C LEU A 13 22.85 6.83 -11.25
N ASP A 14 23.80 7.64 -11.71
CA ASP A 14 23.78 8.33 -13.00
C ASP A 14 23.62 7.38 -14.18
N LYS A 15 24.17 6.16 -14.11
CA LYS A 15 23.99 5.14 -15.16
C LYS A 15 22.54 4.68 -15.33
N PHE A 16 21.68 4.94 -14.34
CA PHE A 16 20.26 4.58 -14.37
C PHE A 16 19.32 5.80 -14.43
N GLN A 17 19.76 6.94 -13.90
CA GLN A 17 18.90 8.12 -13.71
C GLN A 17 19.36 9.36 -14.50
N ALA A 18 20.52 9.32 -15.17
CA ALA A 18 21.03 10.45 -15.96
C ALA A 18 21.17 10.08 -17.44
N HIS A 19 20.92 11.07 -18.31
CA HIS A 19 21.09 10.93 -19.74
C HIS A 19 22.52 11.30 -20.16
N GLY A 20 23.50 10.45 -19.82
CA GLY A 20 24.88 10.52 -20.34
C GLY A 20 25.67 11.82 -20.13
N MET A 21 25.13 12.82 -19.44
CA MET A 21 25.80 14.11 -19.18
C MET A 21 26.56 14.09 -17.86
N LYS A 22 27.82 14.51 -17.93
CA LYS A 22 28.86 14.44 -16.89
C LYS A 22 28.70 15.44 -15.73
N GLU A 23 27.70 16.32 -15.76
CA GLU A 23 27.52 17.34 -14.72
C GLU A 23 26.32 17.03 -13.85
N SER A 24 26.59 16.52 -12.65
CA SER A 24 25.59 16.46 -11.58
C SER A 24 25.29 17.89 -11.13
N MET A 25 24.20 18.48 -11.63
CA MET A 25 23.67 19.71 -11.04
C MET A 25 23.22 19.39 -9.62
N GLN A 26 24.03 19.74 -8.62
CA GLN A 26 23.64 19.61 -7.22
C GLN A 26 22.52 20.60 -6.94
N ILE A 27 21.28 20.12 -6.99
CA ILE A 27 20.14 20.86 -6.48
C ILE A 27 20.35 20.96 -4.96
N SER A 28 20.67 22.16 -4.49
CA SER A 28 20.74 22.48 -3.06
C SER A 28 19.37 22.20 -2.42
N HIS A 29 19.17 20.98 -1.93
CA HIS A 29 18.01 20.59 -1.14
C HIS A 29 18.09 21.23 0.25
N LYS A 30 17.88 22.54 0.34
CA LYS A 30 17.68 23.26 1.61
C LYS A 30 16.33 22.94 2.28
N MET A 31 15.60 21.94 1.80
CA MET A 31 14.35 21.45 2.37
C MET A 31 14.49 19.98 2.82
N HIS A 32 15.36 19.73 3.78
CA HIS A 32 15.23 18.51 4.58
C HIS A 32 14.16 18.76 5.65
N SER A 33 12.90 18.45 5.34
CA SER A 33 11.90 18.28 6.39
C SER A 33 12.38 17.15 7.31
N LYS A 34 12.70 17.48 8.57
CA LYS A 34 13.15 16.50 9.57
C LYS A 34 12.04 15.51 9.95
N ILE A 35 10.79 15.84 9.65
CA ILE A 35 9.62 15.04 9.99
C ILE A 35 9.13 14.37 8.72
N ALA A 36 9.51 13.11 8.54
CA ALA A 36 8.85 12.24 7.61
C ALA A 36 7.58 11.73 8.30
N ASP A 37 6.41 12.15 7.84
CA ASP A 37 5.08 11.66 8.26
C ASP A 37 4.88 10.19 7.84
N ARG A 38 5.79 9.32 8.28
CA ARG A 38 5.85 7.93 7.85
C ARG A 38 4.64 7.18 8.38
N LYS A 39 3.82 6.75 7.44
CA LYS A 39 2.71 5.82 7.67
C LYS A 39 2.85 4.65 6.70
N PRO A 40 2.48 3.42 7.09
CA PRO A 40 2.34 2.33 6.15
C PRO A 40 1.41 2.76 5.00
N SER A 41 1.68 2.31 3.77
CA SER A 41 0.86 2.68 2.59
C SER A 41 -0.62 2.36 2.81
N SER A 42 -0.92 1.23 3.44
CA SER A 42 -2.29 0.81 3.80
C SER A 42 -3.01 1.77 4.74
N ARG A 43 -2.26 2.57 5.52
CA ARG A 43 -2.80 3.55 6.48
C ARG A 43 -2.67 4.99 6.02
N ALA A 44 -1.98 5.26 4.90
CA ALA A 44 -1.71 6.60 4.44
C ALA A 44 -3.00 7.37 4.13
N HIS A 45 -3.92 6.76 3.38
CA HIS A 45 -5.20 7.39 3.04
C HIS A 45 -6.11 7.61 4.26
N PRO A 46 -6.41 6.59 5.11
CA PRO A 46 -7.17 6.81 6.34
C PRO A 46 -6.55 7.84 7.28
N THR A 47 -5.21 7.84 7.43
CA THR A 47 -4.51 8.83 8.26
C THR A 47 -4.68 10.24 7.70
N GLY A 48 -4.63 10.40 6.37
CA GLY A 48 -4.91 11.68 5.72
C GLY A 48 -6.33 12.17 6.01
N LEU A 49 -7.33 11.27 5.93
CA LEU A 49 -8.71 11.60 6.27
C LEU A 49 -8.88 11.98 7.74
N MET A 50 -8.27 11.23 8.67
CA MET A 50 -8.29 11.58 10.10
C MET A 50 -7.70 12.97 10.37
N ARG A 51 -6.56 13.31 9.75
CA ARG A 51 -5.97 14.65 9.86
C ARG A 51 -6.88 15.73 9.28
N SER A 52 -7.57 15.42 8.18
CA SER A 52 -8.49 16.36 7.54
C SER A 52 -9.73 16.68 8.38
N VAL A 53 -10.05 15.89 9.41
CA VAL A 53 -11.10 16.20 10.39
C VAL A 53 -10.59 17.16 11.46
N MET A 54 -9.29 17.20 11.74
CA MET A 54 -8.69 18.03 12.79
C MET A 54 -8.34 19.46 12.35
N GLY A 55 -8.23 19.71 11.05
CA GLY A 55 -7.84 20.99 10.46
C GLY A 55 -8.93 21.98 9.99
N PRO A 56 -10.21 21.61 9.78
CA PRO A 56 -11.22 22.54 9.25
C PRO A 56 -11.54 23.68 10.20
N THR A 57 -11.82 24.87 9.63
CA THR A 57 -12.23 26.06 10.38
C THR A 57 -13.73 26.32 10.29
N THR A 58 -14.44 25.64 9.37
CA THR A 58 -15.88 25.78 9.15
C THR A 58 -16.62 24.47 9.41
N GLU A 59 -17.89 24.56 9.83
CA GLU A 59 -18.71 23.40 10.15
C GLU A 59 -18.98 22.51 8.93
N ASP A 60 -19.20 23.12 7.76
CA ASP A 60 -19.46 22.38 6.51
C ASP A 60 -18.26 21.54 6.07
N GLU A 61 -17.05 22.08 6.18
CA GLU A 61 -15.81 21.36 5.89
C GLU A 61 -15.57 20.24 6.90
N HIS A 62 -15.84 20.49 8.18
CA HIS A 62 -15.74 19.49 9.24
C HIS A 62 -16.69 18.32 9.00
N GLU A 63 -17.97 18.58 8.70
CA GLU A 63 -18.96 17.53 8.43
C GLU A 63 -18.68 16.78 7.12
N SER A 64 -18.16 17.47 6.10
CA SER A 64 -17.68 16.83 4.87
C SER A 64 -16.50 15.87 5.13
N ALA A 65 -15.50 16.31 5.89
CA ALA A 65 -14.34 15.50 6.26
C ALA A 65 -14.74 14.29 7.11
N LYS A 66 -15.62 14.49 8.09
CA LYS A 66 -16.18 13.42 8.93
C LYS A 66 -16.91 12.36 8.11
N ARG A 67 -17.76 12.76 7.16
CA ARG A 67 -18.46 11.82 6.26
C ARG A 67 -17.51 11.01 5.38
N ARG A 68 -16.42 11.63 4.89
CA ARG A 68 -15.38 10.92 4.13
C ARG A 68 -14.64 9.89 4.99
N LEU A 69 -14.25 10.27 6.20
CA LEU A 69 -13.61 9.36 7.14
C LEU A 69 -14.53 8.18 7.50
N HIS A 70 -15.80 8.47 7.80
CA HIS A 70 -16.79 7.44 8.15
C HIS A 70 -16.96 6.44 7.02
N ARG A 71 -17.10 6.90 5.77
CA ARG A 71 -17.20 6.01 4.59
C ARG A 71 -15.95 5.14 4.43
N ALA A 72 -14.75 5.70 4.60
CA ALA A 72 -13.52 4.92 4.50
C ALA A 72 -13.43 3.81 5.57
N ILE A 73 -13.88 4.10 6.80
CA ILE A 73 -13.95 3.11 7.88
C ILE A 73 -14.98 2.03 7.55
N GLN A 74 -16.19 2.41 7.14
CA GLN A 74 -17.24 1.45 6.77
C GLN A 74 -16.78 0.51 5.65
N MET A 75 -16.12 1.04 4.61
CA MET A 75 -15.56 0.22 3.53
C MET A 75 -14.51 -0.77 4.06
N GLY A 76 -13.64 -0.35 4.97
CA GLY A 76 -12.67 -1.24 5.61
C GLY A 76 -13.35 -2.39 6.36
N THR A 77 -14.38 -2.08 7.15
CA THR A 77 -15.15 -3.09 7.89
C THR A 77 -15.89 -4.06 6.96
N ILE A 78 -16.51 -3.57 5.88
CA ILE A 78 -17.21 -4.42 4.91
C ILE A 78 -16.23 -5.40 4.26
N VAL A 79 -15.05 -4.92 3.85
CA VAL A 79 -14.02 -5.78 3.25
C VAL A 79 -13.56 -6.85 4.25
N GLU A 80 -13.24 -6.46 5.49
CA GLU A 80 -12.83 -7.40 6.55
C GLU A 80 -13.88 -8.49 6.80
N GLN A 81 -15.13 -8.10 7.01
CA GLN A 81 -16.24 -9.03 7.24
C GLN A 81 -16.48 -9.95 6.04
N THR A 82 -16.39 -9.43 4.81
CA THR A 82 -16.57 -10.22 3.60
C THR A 82 -15.51 -11.31 3.48
N PHE A 83 -14.24 -10.98 3.77
CA PHE A 83 -13.18 -11.99 3.74
C PHE A 83 -13.32 -13.01 4.87
N ASP A 84 -13.71 -12.59 6.07
CA ASP A 84 -13.99 -13.52 7.18
C ASP A 84 -15.12 -14.49 6.85
N ASP A 85 -16.20 -14.00 6.23
CA ASP A 85 -17.33 -14.83 5.77
C ASP A 85 -16.91 -15.83 4.69
N ILE A 86 -16.11 -15.38 3.71
CA ILE A 86 -15.57 -16.25 2.65
C ILE A 86 -14.69 -17.34 3.25
N ILE A 87 -13.73 -16.98 4.12
CA ILE A 87 -12.83 -17.93 4.77
C ILE A 87 -13.64 -18.94 5.58
N THR A 88 -14.57 -18.46 6.40
CA THR A 88 -15.45 -19.30 7.22
C THR A 88 -16.23 -20.30 6.37
N GLU A 89 -16.79 -19.87 5.23
CA GLU A 89 -17.56 -20.76 4.36
C GLU A 89 -16.69 -21.78 3.60
N VAL A 90 -15.47 -21.38 3.19
CA VAL A 90 -14.51 -22.28 2.57
C VAL A 90 -14.02 -23.34 3.57
N GLU A 91 -13.67 -22.93 4.79
CA GLU A 91 -13.15 -23.82 5.83
C GLU A 91 -14.19 -24.83 6.35
N LYS A 92 -15.50 -24.50 6.29
CA LYS A 92 -16.57 -25.47 6.56
C LYS A 92 -16.56 -26.65 5.59
N ARG A 93 -16.18 -26.41 4.33
CA ARG A 93 -16.27 -27.40 3.24
C ARG A 93 -14.94 -28.09 2.98
N TYR A 94 -13.84 -27.39 3.20
CA TYR A 94 -12.50 -27.85 2.88
C TYR A 94 -11.58 -27.68 4.08
N LYS A 95 -10.91 -28.77 4.47
CA LYS A 95 -9.85 -28.68 5.48
C LYS A 95 -8.62 -28.03 4.84
N PRO A 96 -8.02 -26.99 5.46
CA PRO A 96 -6.78 -26.40 4.95
C PRO A 96 -5.71 -27.46 4.73
N SER A 97 -5.11 -27.47 3.54
CA SER A 97 -3.98 -28.37 3.25
C SER A 97 -2.75 -27.89 4.02
N CYS A 98 -2.08 -28.82 4.71
CA CYS A 98 -0.80 -28.54 5.35
C CYS A 98 0.38 -28.63 4.36
N ASN A 99 0.14 -29.18 3.16
CA ASN A 99 1.17 -29.32 2.13
C ASN A 99 1.34 -28.00 1.40
N GLN A 100 2.59 -27.53 1.31
CA GLN A 100 2.93 -26.35 0.52
C GLN A 100 2.75 -26.67 -0.96
N MET A 101 1.84 -25.95 -1.62
CA MET A 101 1.71 -25.97 -3.08
C MET A 101 2.96 -25.40 -3.75
N ASP A 102 3.22 -25.78 -5.00
CA ASP A 102 4.27 -25.13 -5.79
C ASP A 102 3.95 -23.63 -6.01
N LYS A 103 4.97 -22.78 -6.13
CA LYS A 103 4.78 -21.32 -6.25
C LYS A 103 4.03 -20.93 -7.52
N LEU A 104 4.23 -21.64 -8.63
CA LEU A 104 3.52 -21.37 -9.88
C LEU A 104 2.04 -21.78 -9.76
N GLU A 105 1.78 -22.90 -9.09
CA GLU A 105 0.42 -23.35 -8.81
C GLU A 105 -0.31 -22.40 -7.85
N GLN A 106 0.38 -21.91 -6.81
CA GLN A 106 -0.15 -20.88 -5.91
C GLN A 106 -0.50 -19.60 -6.68
N LEU A 107 0.38 -19.15 -7.59
CA LEU A 107 0.13 -17.95 -8.40
C LEU A 107 -1.11 -18.13 -9.29
N LYS A 108 -1.21 -19.24 -10.02
CA LYS A 108 -2.38 -19.54 -10.86
C LYS A 108 -3.68 -19.61 -10.07
N CYS A 109 -3.63 -20.23 -8.88
CA CYS A 109 -4.78 -20.29 -7.97
C CYS A 109 -5.19 -18.89 -7.50
N PHE A 110 -4.21 -18.08 -7.08
CA PHE A 110 -4.45 -16.70 -6.65
C PHE A 110 -5.03 -15.84 -7.77
N GLU A 111 -4.49 -15.92 -8.98
CA GLU A 111 -5.01 -15.21 -10.16
C GLU A 111 -6.48 -15.59 -10.43
N ALA A 112 -6.79 -16.89 -10.45
CA ALA A 112 -8.16 -17.36 -10.69
C ALA A 112 -9.14 -16.89 -9.60
N VAL A 113 -8.73 -16.87 -8.33
CA VAL A 113 -9.57 -16.34 -7.23
C VAL A 113 -9.73 -14.83 -7.35
N PHE A 114 -8.65 -14.11 -7.68
CA PHE A 114 -8.66 -12.66 -7.78
C PHE A 114 -9.49 -12.15 -8.97
N GLU A 115 -9.54 -12.87 -10.09
CA GLU A 115 -10.37 -12.51 -11.25
C GLU A 115 -11.88 -12.58 -10.97
N VAL A 116 -12.30 -13.41 -10.01
CA VAL A 116 -13.72 -13.63 -9.68
C VAL A 116 -14.19 -12.70 -8.54
N PHE A 117 -13.26 -12.08 -7.83
CA PHE A 117 -13.54 -11.12 -6.74
C PHE A 117 -13.73 -9.70 -7.28
#